data_AF-A0A8B4RWA5-F1
#
_entry.id   AF-A0A8B4RWA5-F1
#
_cell.length_a   1.000
_cell.length_b   1.000
_cell.length_c   1.000
_cell.angle_alpha   90.00
_cell.angle_beta   90.00
_cell.angle_gamma   90.00
#
_symmetry.space_group_name_H-M   'P 1'
#
loop_
_entity.id
_entity.type
_entity.pdbx_description
1 polymer ?
#
loop_
_entity_poly.entity_id
_entity_poly.type
_entity_poly.pdbx_seq_one_letter_code
_entity_poly.pdbx_strand_id
1 'polypeptide(L)'
;MSLIPLSLWLPLSVAACVLLVLAAVGWLWRSALRTPAGSRDGRNMRSMAAIASAGMLLWLAYGLFKGYGALWQADALMLMAQAPLLVQMPLIIAAVAWIATLLLGRVMAMHKDGHED
;
A
#
# COMPACT_ATOMS: atom_id res chain seq x y z
N MET A 1 -12.44 -6.91 -28.79
CA MET A 1 -11.98 -6.88 -27.39
C MET A 1 -10.49 -6.60 -27.42
N SER A 2 -10.04 -5.44 -26.94
CA SER A 2 -8.61 -5.07 -26.93
C SER A 2 -7.85 -6.04 -26.01
N LEU A 3 -7.23 -7.04 -26.62
CA LEU A 3 -6.33 -7.98 -25.95
C LEU A 3 -5.10 -7.20 -25.53
N ILE A 4 -5.08 -6.71 -24.29
CA ILE A 4 -3.83 -6.26 -23.66
C ILE A 4 -2.84 -7.41 -23.81
N PRO A 5 -1.70 -7.22 -24.49
CA PRO A 5 -0.74 -8.31 -24.71
C PRO A 5 -0.34 -8.91 -23.37
N LEU A 6 -0.18 -10.24 -23.34
CA LEU A 6 0.10 -11.00 -22.12
C LEU A 6 1.34 -10.45 -21.36
N SER A 7 2.29 -9.91 -22.12
CA SER A 7 3.49 -9.24 -21.61
C SER A 7 3.21 -7.97 -20.80
N LEU A 8 2.07 -7.30 -20.99
CA LEU A 8 1.68 -6.10 -20.25
C LEU A 8 0.93 -6.40 -18.96
N TRP A 9 0.36 -7.59 -18.78
CA TRP A 9 -0.42 -7.93 -17.59
C TRP A 9 0.40 -7.92 -16.31
N LEU A 10 1.62 -8.47 -16.37
CA LEU A 10 2.53 -8.49 -15.23
C LEU A 10 2.98 -7.09 -14.80
N PRO A 11 3.49 -6.20 -15.69
CA PRO A 11 3.83 -4.85 -15.29
C PRO A 11 2.61 -4.02 -14.87
N LEU A 12 1.42 -4.25 -15.44
CA LEU A 12 0.19 -3.59 -14.98
C LEU A 12 -0.16 -3.99 -13.55
N SER A 13 -0.06 -5.29 -13.24
CA SER A 13 -0.31 -5.83 -11.91
C SER A 13 0.65 -5.24 -10.88
N VAL A 14 1.96 -5.23 -11.19
CA VAL A 14 2.98 -4.61 -10.35
C VAL A 14 2.68 -3.11 -10.16
N ALA A 15 2.37 -2.39 -11.23
CA ALA A 15 2.04 -0.97 -11.17
C ALA A 15 0.80 -0.71 -10.30
N ALA A 16 -0.27 -1.49 -10.47
CA ALA A 16 -1.47 -1.40 -9.64
C ALA A 16 -1.15 -1.63 -8.16
N CYS A 17 -0.33 -2.65 -7.87
CA CYS A 17 0.10 -2.96 -6.51
C CYS A 17 0.86 -1.79 -5.86
N VAL A 18 1.83 -1.23 -6.57
CA VAL A 18 2.62 -0.08 -6.10
C VAL A 18 1.72 1.14 -5.90
N LEU A 19 0.88 1.46 -6.87
CA LEU A 19 -0.02 2.63 -6.80
C LEU A 19 -1.01 2.52 -5.64
N LEU A 20 -1.57 1.34 -5.39
CA LEU A 20 -2.52 1.14 -4.28
C LEU A 20 -1.86 1.32 -2.91
N VAL A 21 -0.63 0.83 -2.73
CA VAL A 21 0.11 1.03 -1.48
C VAL A 21 0.53 2.49 -1.31
N LEU A 22 1.02 3.13 -2.38
CA LEU A 22 1.37 4.56 -2.34
C LEU A 22 0.15 5.44 -2.08
N ALA A 23 -1.03 5.07 -2.60
CA ALA A 23 -2.28 5.75 -2.28
C ALA A 23 -2.63 5.64 -0.79
N ALA A 24 -2.42 4.47 -0.18
CA ALA A 24 -2.60 4.27 1.26
C ALA A 24 -1.63 5.15 2.07
N VAL A 25 -0.33 5.12 1.74
CA VAL A 25 0.68 5.99 2.36
C VAL A 25 0.30 7.47 2.22
N GLY A 26 -0.08 7.90 1.02
CA GLY A 26 -0.51 9.28 0.77
C GLY A 26 -1.74 9.68 1.57
N TRP A 27 -2.70 8.77 1.75
CA TRP A 27 -3.87 9.01 2.61
C TRP A 27 -3.47 9.14 4.09
N LEU A 28 -2.57 8.29 4.59
CA LEU A 28 -2.06 8.37 5.96
C LEU A 28 -1.36 9.71 6.22
N TRP A 29 -0.52 10.15 5.28
CA TRP A 29 0.17 11.43 5.37
C TRP A 29 -0.80 12.61 5.31
N ARG A 30 -1.84 12.57 4.46
CA ARG A 30 -2.89 13.60 4.49
C ARG A 30 -3.56 13.69 5.85
N SER A 31 -3.81 12.57 6.51
CA SER A 31 -4.39 12.55 7.86
C SER A 31 -3.42 13.14 8.90
N ALA A 32 -2.14 12.77 8.85
CA ALA A 32 -1.13 13.29 9.76
C ALA A 32 -0.84 14.79 9.56
N LEU A 33 -0.92 15.30 8.32
CA LEU A 33 -0.66 16.70 7.98
C LEU A 33 -1.81 17.65 8.35
N ARG A 34 -3.00 17.13 8.68
CA ARG A 34 -4.10 17.97 9.19
C ARG A 34 -3.79 18.57 10.56
N THR A 35 -2.85 17.99 11.30
CA THR A 35 -2.42 18.50 12.61
C THR A 35 -1.25 19.46 12.43
N PRO A 36 -1.30 20.67 13.02
CA PRO A 36 -0.25 21.68 12.86
C PRO A 36 1.10 21.20 13.40
N ALA A 37 2.18 21.49 12.64
CA ALA A 37 3.55 21.04 12.92
C ALA A 37 4.14 21.58 14.24
N GLY A 38 3.60 22.71 14.72
CA GLY A 38 4.12 23.44 15.88
C GLY A 38 3.85 22.74 17.22
N SER A 39 2.85 21.85 17.29
CA SER A 39 2.54 21.10 18.51
C SER A 39 3.42 19.86 18.65
N ARG A 40 3.61 19.41 19.90
CA ARG A 40 4.29 18.15 20.21
C ARG A 40 3.57 16.96 19.54
N ASP A 41 2.25 17.04 19.44
CA ASP A 41 1.40 16.01 18.83
C ASP A 41 1.54 15.96 17.32
N GLY A 42 1.69 17.10 16.64
CA GLY A 42 1.97 17.14 15.21
C GLY A 42 3.28 16.44 14.84
N ARG A 43 4.32 16.55 15.70
CA ARG A 43 5.58 15.81 15.52
C ARG A 43 5.41 14.31 15.74
N ASN A 44 4.68 13.91 16.79
CA ASN A 44 4.39 12.50 17.06
C ASN A 44 3.57 11.85 15.93
N MET A 45 2.53 12.52 15.43
CA MET A 45 1.70 12.03 14.32
C MET A 45 2.51 11.83 13.03
N ARG A 46 3.44 12.74 12.72
CA ARG A 46 4.36 12.59 11.57
C ARG A 46 5.35 11.46 11.77
N SER A 47 5.88 11.28 12.98
CA SER A 47 6.77 10.16 13.29
C SER A 47 6.06 8.81 13.14
N MET A 48 4.84 8.69 13.67
CA MET A 48 4.00 7.50 13.50
C MET A 48 3.68 7.24 12.03
N ALA A 49 3.31 8.28 11.27
CA ALA A 49 3.06 8.16 9.84
C ALA A 49 4.32 7.73 9.07
N ALA A 50 5.51 8.25 9.43
CA ALA A 50 6.77 7.88 8.80
C ALA A 50 7.15 6.40 9.06
N ILE A 51 7.06 5.95 10.31
CA ILE A 51 7.33 4.54 10.68
C ILE A 51 6.33 3.61 9.98
N ALA A 52 5.05 3.96 9.97
CA ALA A 52 4.02 3.20 9.28
C ALA A 52 4.27 3.15 7.76
N SER A 53 4.66 4.27 7.16
CA SER A 53 5.02 4.33 5.74
C SER A 53 6.21 3.42 5.43
N ALA A 54 7.24 3.42 6.28
CA ALA A 54 8.39 2.53 6.14
C ALA A 54 7.96 1.05 6.22
N GLY A 55 7.07 0.71 7.16
CA GLY A 55 6.49 -0.63 7.27
C GLY A 55 5.70 -1.04 6.03
N MET A 56 4.89 -0.13 5.47
CA MET A 56 4.12 -0.38 4.23
C MET A 56 5.02 -0.55 3.02
N LEU A 57 6.10 0.24 2.91
CA LEU A 57 7.09 0.11 1.85
C LEU A 57 7.86 -1.20 1.96
N LEU A 58 8.21 -1.62 3.19
CA LEU A 58 8.83 -2.91 3.44
C LEU A 58 7.89 -4.07 3.08
N TRP A 59 6.61 -3.96 3.44
CA TRP A 59 5.58 -4.93 3.06
C TRP A 59 5.39 -5.02 1.55
N LEU A 60 5.35 -3.87 0.86
CA LEU A 60 5.29 -3.81 -0.60
C LEU A 60 6.52 -4.48 -1.22
N ALA A 61 7.73 -4.16 -0.73
CA ALA A 61 8.95 -4.78 -1.23
C ALA A 61 8.93 -6.31 -1.02
N TYR A 62 8.49 -6.77 0.14
CA TYR A 62 8.32 -8.19 0.43
C TYR A 62 7.29 -8.85 -0.50
N GLY A 63 6.11 -8.23 -0.67
CA GLY A 63 5.04 -8.72 -1.54
C GLY A 63 5.45 -8.77 -3.01
N LEU A 64 6.23 -7.77 -3.48
CA LEU A 64 6.81 -7.77 -4.82
C LEU A 64 7.84 -8.89 -4.99
N PHE A 65 8.78 -9.01 -4.06
CA PHE A 65 9.86 -9.99 -4.17
C PHE A 65 9.34 -11.44 -4.09
N LYS A 66 8.47 -11.75 -3.13
CA LYS A 66 7.94 -13.11 -2.93
C LYS A 66 6.75 -13.42 -3.84
N GLY A 67 5.86 -12.46 -4.08
CA GLY A 67 4.65 -12.66 -4.86
C GLY A 67 4.90 -12.66 -6.37
N TYR A 68 5.75 -11.74 -6.87
CA TYR A 68 6.02 -11.60 -8.29
C TYR A 68 7.33 -12.23 -8.76
N GLY A 69 8.23 -12.62 -7.85
CA GLY A 69 9.51 -13.24 -8.21
C GLY A 69 9.35 -14.51 -9.06
N ALA A 70 8.39 -15.36 -8.71
CA ALA A 70 8.08 -16.57 -9.48
C ALA A 70 7.41 -16.26 -10.82
N LEU A 71 6.57 -15.22 -10.86
CA LEU A 71 5.89 -14.77 -12.08
C LEU A 71 6.85 -14.13 -13.09
N TRP A 72 7.95 -13.53 -12.63
CA TRP A 72 8.97 -12.92 -13.51
C TRP A 72 9.79 -13.96 -14.28
N GLN A 73 9.89 -15.18 -13.76
CA GLN A 73 10.58 -16.31 -14.39
C GLN A 73 9.60 -17.23 -15.15
N ALA A 74 8.29 -16.97 -15.06
CA ALA A 74 7.26 -17.81 -15.64
C ALA A 74 7.15 -17.58 -17.15
N ASP A 75 7.01 -18.69 -17.89
CA ASP A 75 6.75 -18.67 -19.32
C ASP A 75 5.33 -18.14 -19.64
N ALA A 76 5.08 -17.76 -20.90
CA ALA A 76 3.80 -17.16 -21.30
C ALA A 76 2.59 -18.06 -20.99
N LEU A 77 2.76 -19.39 -21.12
CA LEU A 77 1.71 -20.35 -20.80
C LEU A 77 1.43 -20.45 -19.29
N MET A 78 2.46 -20.34 -18.46
CA MET A 78 2.33 -20.30 -16.99
C MET A 78 1.70 -18.99 -16.53
N LEU A 79 2.05 -17.85 -17.13
CA LEU A 79 1.42 -16.56 -16.86
C LEU A 79 -0.07 -16.58 -17.17
N MET A 80 -0.47 -17.24 -18.27
CA MET A 80 -1.87 -17.39 -18.63
C MET A 80 -2.64 -18.27 -17.63
N ALA A 81 -2.02 -19.35 -17.16
CA ALA A 81 -2.58 -20.20 -16.10
C ALA A 81 -2.68 -19.47 -14.74
N GLN A 82 -1.81 -18.49 -14.49
CA GLN A 82 -1.77 -17.68 -13.27
C GLN A 82 -2.43 -16.30 -13.42
N ALA A 83 -3.23 -16.09 -14.47
CA ALA A 83 -4.02 -14.88 -14.68
C ALA A 83 -4.82 -14.41 -13.44
N PRO A 84 -5.50 -15.27 -12.65
CA PRO A 84 -6.19 -14.82 -11.44
C PRO A 84 -5.22 -14.32 -10.36
N LEU A 85 -4.01 -14.88 -10.30
CA LEU A 85 -3.00 -14.49 -9.32
C LEU A 85 -2.51 -13.06 -9.55
N LEU A 86 -2.41 -12.63 -10.81
CA LEU A 86 -2.07 -11.25 -11.20
C LEU A 86 -3.13 -10.24 -10.72
N VAL A 87 -4.38 -10.64 -10.56
CA VAL A 87 -5.41 -9.74 -9.99
C VAL A 87 -5.42 -9.81 -8.46
N GLN A 88 -5.20 -10.99 -7.89
CA GLN A 88 -5.25 -11.20 -6.44
C GLN A 88 -4.07 -10.58 -5.70
N MET A 89 -2.86 -10.66 -6.27
CA MET A 89 -1.63 -10.15 -5.64
C MET A 89 -1.72 -8.66 -5.28
N PRO A 90 -2.08 -7.74 -6.21
CA PRO A 90 -2.28 -6.34 -5.89
C PRO A 90 -3.33 -6.15 -4.78
N LEU A 91 -4.45 -6.88 -4.85
CA LEU A 91 -5.56 -6.72 -3.91
C LEU A 91 -5.18 -7.15 -2.49
N ILE A 92 -4.48 -8.27 -2.33
CA ILE A 92 -4.06 -8.76 -1.01
C ILE A 92 -3.03 -7.80 -0.40
N ILE A 93 -2.01 -7.43 -1.17
CA ILE A 93 -0.94 -6.53 -0.69
C ILE A 93 -1.54 -5.17 -0.32
N ALA A 94 -2.42 -4.63 -1.17
CA ALA A 94 -3.11 -3.37 -0.94
C ALA A 94 -4.08 -3.45 0.24
N ALA A 95 -4.87 -4.52 0.37
CA ALA A 95 -5.85 -4.65 1.46
C ALA A 95 -5.17 -4.57 2.83
N VAL A 96 -4.05 -5.26 3.02
CA VAL A 96 -3.27 -5.20 4.27
C VAL A 96 -2.76 -3.77 4.52
N ALA A 97 -2.20 -3.11 3.49
CA ALA A 97 -1.72 -1.74 3.62
C ALA A 97 -2.84 -0.74 3.97
N TRP A 98 -4.01 -0.88 3.34
CA TRP A 98 -5.17 -0.05 3.60
C TRP A 98 -5.77 -0.28 4.98
N ILE A 99 -5.88 -1.54 5.44
CA ILE A 99 -6.35 -1.84 6.80
C ILE A 99 -5.43 -1.19 7.83
N ALA A 100 -4.11 -1.36 7.70
CA ALA A 100 -3.15 -0.73 8.59
C ALA A 100 -3.28 0.80 8.59
N THR A 101 -3.46 1.39 7.40
CA THR A 101 -3.64 2.83 7.22
C THR A 101 -4.92 3.35 7.90
N LEU A 102 -6.05 2.66 7.72
CA LEU A 102 -7.33 3.05 8.30
C LEU A 102 -7.33 2.93 9.82
N LEU A 103 -6.72 1.87 10.36
CA LEU A 103 -6.55 1.68 11.80
C LEU A 103 -5.68 2.80 12.40
N LEU A 104 -4.54 3.09 11.79
CA LEU A 104 -3.66 4.18 12.23
C LEU A 104 -4.33 5.56 12.09
N GLY A 105 -5.06 5.80 11.01
CA GLY A 105 -5.84 7.02 10.83
C GLY A 105 -6.89 7.20 11.92
N ARG A 106 -7.58 6.11 12.33
CA ARG A 106 -8.49 6.13 13.47
C ARG A 106 -7.78 6.41 14.79
N VAL A 107 -6.62 5.81 15.05
CA VAL A 107 -5.83 6.06 16.26
C VAL A 107 -5.39 7.53 16.33
N MET A 108 -4.93 8.10 15.22
CA MET A 108 -4.55 9.52 15.14
C MET A 108 -5.75 10.45 15.40
N ALA A 109 -6.94 10.11 14.91
CA ALA A 109 -8.16 10.88 15.15
C ALA A 109 -8.57 10.85 16.64
N MET A 110 -8.57 9.67 17.28
CA MET A 110 -8.90 9.54 18.71
C MET A 110 -7.93 10.32 19.61
N HIS A 111 -6.64 10.35 19.26
CA HIS A 111 -5.63 11.10 20.02
C HIS A 111 -5.83 12.62 19.90
N LYS A 112 -6.41 13.10 18.80
CA LYS A 112 -6.77 14.51 18.63
C LYS A 112 -7.95 14.89 19.53
N ASP A 113 -9.00 14.07 19.54
CA ASP A 113 -10.25 14.38 20.26
C ASP A 113 -10.07 14.34 21.79
N GLY A 114 -9.24 13.43 22.32
CA GLY A 114 -8.98 13.33 23.77
C GLY A 114 -8.16 14.47 24.40
N HIS A 115 -7.73 15.45 23.60
CA HIS A 115 -7.04 16.66 24.07
C HIS A 115 -7.93 17.92 23.97
N GLU A 116 -9.15 17.79 23.43
CA GLU A 116 -10.13 18.89 23.31
C GLU A 116 -11.19 18.88 24.44
N ASP A 117 -11.17 17.86 25.33
CA ASP A 117 -12.00 17.74 26.56
C ASP A 117 -11.20 18.11 27.84
#